data_AF-A0A2E3PIV6-F1
#
_entry.id   AF-A0A2E3PIV6-F1
#
_cell.length_a   1.000
_cell.length_b   1.000
_cell.length_c   1.000
_cell.angle_alpha   90.00
_cell.angle_beta   90.00
_cell.angle_gamma   90.00
#
_symmetry.space_group_name_H-M   'P 1'
#
loop_
_entity.id
_entity.type
_entity.pdbx_description
1 polymer ?
#
loop_
_entity_poly.entity_id
_entity_poly.type
_entity_poly.pdbx_seq_one_letter_code
_entity_poly.pdbx_strand_id
1 'polypeptide(L)'
;MVAATLILLLVASFLFWRFVWFLRDPPRSVPEGADKIVSAADGYVTYVTPVAGKEIPMAIKNRTRIPLDELTALPEQVAQSGVLIGVYMTETSVHRNRAPVAGEVVLRRHRQAADTNRSLARMTANLVLGRMPYETGCDYLVENERLTIALRTDAGHLVSVTQIADKWIDRIVADVEPGDRLERGAQYGLIRFGSQCDVFLPDALIRRVNVSPGQYVYAGETVIAEANIPTQPSA
;
A
#
# COMPACT_ATOMS: atom_id res chain seq x y z
N MET A 1 -15.46 -36.95 -22.73
CA MET A 1 -15.55 -36.98 -21.26
C MET A 1 -14.33 -36.33 -20.60
N VAL A 2 -13.10 -36.77 -20.87
CA VAL A 2 -11.86 -36.21 -20.27
C VAL A 2 -11.72 -34.69 -20.44
N ALA A 3 -11.95 -34.15 -21.65
CA ALA A 3 -11.84 -32.71 -21.91
C ALA A 3 -12.88 -31.88 -21.12
N ALA A 4 -14.12 -32.38 -20.98
CA ALA A 4 -15.17 -31.71 -20.22
C ALA A 4 -14.84 -31.71 -18.71
N THR A 5 -14.32 -32.81 -18.19
CA THR A 5 -13.85 -32.91 -16.81
C THR A 5 -12.69 -31.95 -16.54
N LEU A 6 -11.72 -31.83 -17.46
CA LEU A 6 -10.60 -30.91 -17.31
C LEU A 6 -11.06 -29.45 -17.29
N ILE A 7 -11.96 -29.06 -18.20
CA ILE A 7 -12.53 -27.71 -18.22
C ILE A 7 -13.25 -27.42 -16.90
N LEU A 8 -14.06 -28.37 -16.41
CA LEU A 8 -14.76 -28.21 -15.13
C LEU A 8 -13.79 -28.00 -13.97
N LEU A 9 -12.69 -28.76 -13.91
CA LEU A 9 -11.66 -28.61 -12.88
C LEU A 9 -10.95 -27.25 -12.97
N LEU A 10 -10.64 -26.76 -14.17
CA LEU A 10 -10.02 -25.45 -14.35
C LEU A 10 -10.96 -24.33 -13.92
N VAL A 11 -12.24 -24.40 -14.28
CA VAL A 11 -13.25 -23.43 -13.86
C VAL A 11 -13.43 -23.48 -12.35
N ALA A 12 -13.57 -24.67 -11.74
CA ALA A 12 -13.69 -24.81 -10.30
C ALA A 12 -12.46 -24.27 -9.56
N SER A 13 -11.26 -24.54 -10.06
CA SER A 13 -10.00 -24.03 -9.48
C SER A 13 -9.92 -22.51 -9.56
N PHE A 14 -10.30 -21.93 -10.71
CA PHE A 14 -10.36 -20.48 -10.89
C PHE A 14 -11.38 -19.82 -9.95
N LEU A 15 -12.58 -20.40 -9.82
CA LEU A 15 -13.61 -19.88 -8.93
C LEU A 15 -13.19 -19.99 -7.46
N PHE A 16 -12.60 -21.12 -7.05
CA PHE A 16 -12.06 -21.28 -5.71
C PHE A 16 -10.96 -20.26 -5.42
N TRP A 17 -10.00 -20.10 -6.35
CA TRP A 17 -8.97 -19.09 -6.23
C TRP A 17 -9.58 -17.69 -6.08
N ARG A 18 -10.50 -17.31 -6.98
CA ARG A 18 -11.06 -15.96 -7.08
C ARG A 18 -11.95 -15.57 -5.90
N PHE A 19 -12.74 -16.50 -5.37
CA PHE A 19 -13.78 -16.21 -4.38
C PHE A 19 -13.46 -16.70 -2.98
N VAL A 20 -12.53 -17.65 -2.82
CA VAL A 20 -12.15 -18.18 -1.51
C VAL A 20 -10.72 -17.78 -1.18
N TRP A 21 -9.75 -18.23 -1.98
CA TRP A 21 -8.34 -18.08 -1.63
C TRP A 21 -7.83 -16.63 -1.78
N PHE A 22 -8.29 -15.89 -2.78
CA PHE A 22 -7.90 -14.50 -3.02
C PHE A 22 -8.39 -13.57 -1.90
N LEU A 23 -9.60 -13.82 -1.37
CA LEU A 23 -10.24 -13.01 -0.32
C LEU A 23 -9.84 -13.43 1.10
N ARG A 24 -8.88 -14.35 1.24
CA ARG A 24 -8.40 -14.86 2.52
C ARG A 24 -7.89 -13.75 3.43
N ASP A 25 -8.04 -13.94 4.73
CA ASP A 25 -7.39 -13.13 5.77
C ASP A 25 -6.67 -14.08 6.74
N PRO A 26 -5.42 -14.49 6.47
CA PRO A 26 -4.69 -15.31 7.41
C PRO A 26 -4.43 -14.51 8.71
N PRO A 27 -4.40 -15.17 9.88
CA PRO A 27 -4.04 -14.52 11.12
C PRO A 27 -2.65 -13.90 11.02
N ARG A 28 -2.44 -12.74 11.67
CA ARG A 28 -1.20 -11.96 11.62
C ARG A 28 -0.63 -11.75 13.01
N SER A 29 0.70 -11.82 13.12
CA SER A 29 1.43 -11.52 14.36
C SER A 29 2.07 -10.14 14.26
N VAL A 30 1.40 -9.13 14.81
CA VAL A 30 1.92 -7.75 14.81
C VAL A 30 3.13 -7.67 15.74
N PRO A 31 4.30 -7.21 15.27
CA PRO A 31 5.49 -7.06 16.11
C PRO A 31 5.25 -6.11 17.30
N GLU A 32 5.76 -6.48 18.47
CA GLU A 32 5.71 -5.66 19.69
C GLU A 32 6.63 -4.44 19.61
N GLY A 33 6.35 -3.38 20.37
CA GLY A 33 7.17 -2.16 20.45
C GLY A 33 6.50 -0.97 19.77
N ALA A 34 6.40 0.16 20.46
CA ALA A 34 5.69 1.36 19.98
C ALA A 34 6.40 2.04 18.81
N ASP A 35 7.71 1.83 18.66
CA ASP A 35 8.54 2.43 17.61
C ASP A 35 8.43 1.71 16.26
N LYS A 36 7.76 0.57 16.17
CA LYS A 36 7.68 -0.19 14.92
C LYS A 36 6.55 0.31 14.02
N ILE A 37 6.87 0.48 12.74
CA ILE A 37 5.95 0.77 11.65
C ILE A 37 5.89 -0.47 10.75
N VAL A 38 4.70 -1.02 10.55
CA VAL A 38 4.50 -2.28 9.80
C VAL A 38 4.03 -2.03 8.38
N SER A 39 4.22 -3.00 7.49
CA SER A 39 3.71 -2.94 6.13
C SER A 39 2.19 -2.82 6.12
N ALA A 40 1.66 -1.99 5.23
CA ALA A 40 0.22 -1.89 5.01
C ALA A 40 -0.34 -2.97 4.09
N ALA A 41 0.52 -3.69 3.36
CA ALA A 41 0.13 -4.66 2.34
C ALA A 41 1.07 -5.87 2.30
N ASP A 42 0.53 -7.00 1.83
CA ASP A 42 1.33 -8.13 1.36
C ASP A 42 1.80 -7.84 -0.06
N GLY A 43 3.06 -8.09 -0.35
CA GLY A 43 3.56 -7.90 -1.72
C GLY A 43 5.05 -7.60 -1.80
N TYR A 44 5.49 -7.19 -2.98
CA TYR A 44 6.86 -6.78 -3.23
C TYR A 44 7.01 -5.27 -3.08
N VAL A 45 8.01 -4.84 -2.32
CA VAL A 45 8.39 -3.43 -2.25
C VAL A 45 8.83 -2.98 -3.64
N THR A 46 8.12 -2.01 -4.21
CA THR A 46 8.39 -1.50 -5.55
C THR A 46 9.41 -0.38 -5.52
N TYR A 47 9.30 0.51 -4.55
CA TYR A 47 10.23 1.62 -4.34
C TYR A 47 10.27 2.03 -2.88
N VAL A 48 11.39 2.61 -2.50
CA VAL A 48 11.62 3.34 -1.26
C VAL A 48 12.24 4.65 -1.67
N THR A 49 11.45 5.72 -1.70
CA THR A 49 11.85 6.96 -2.33
C THR A 49 11.66 8.14 -1.38
N PRO A 50 12.71 8.95 -1.15
CA PRO A 50 12.56 10.18 -0.38
C PRO A 50 11.68 11.16 -1.16
N VAL A 51 10.76 11.81 -0.46
CA VAL A 51 9.85 12.83 -0.98
C VAL A 51 10.26 14.15 -0.33
N ALA A 52 10.52 15.18 -1.13
CA ALA A 52 10.89 16.50 -0.63
C ALA A 52 9.79 17.50 -1.01
N GLY A 53 9.04 17.98 -0.01
CA GLY A 53 7.92 18.90 -0.22
C GLY A 53 6.75 18.29 -1.00
N LYS A 54 6.10 19.10 -1.87
CA LYS A 54 4.90 18.69 -2.64
C LYS A 54 5.19 17.77 -3.83
N GLU A 55 6.44 17.31 -4.00
CA GLU A 55 6.89 16.60 -5.20
C GLU A 55 7.35 15.18 -4.83
N ILE A 56 6.67 14.15 -5.33
CA ILE A 56 7.21 12.76 -5.32
C ILE A 56 8.18 12.59 -6.49
N PRO A 57 9.34 11.94 -6.31
CA PRO A 57 10.21 11.59 -7.42
C PRO A 57 9.67 10.44 -8.30
N MET A 58 9.26 10.83 -9.50
CA MET A 58 9.54 10.27 -10.84
C MET A 58 8.99 8.92 -11.34
N ALA A 59 8.33 9.01 -12.51
CA ALA A 59 8.39 8.01 -13.58
C ALA A 59 9.69 8.16 -14.41
N ILE A 60 10.47 7.08 -14.50
CA ILE A 60 11.89 7.06 -14.90
C ILE A 60 12.19 7.46 -16.37
N LYS A 61 11.21 7.61 -17.28
CA LYS A 61 11.50 8.06 -18.67
C LYS A 61 11.07 9.46 -19.09
N ASN A 62 10.16 10.13 -18.39
CA ASN A 62 9.59 11.40 -18.87
C ASN A 62 9.63 12.56 -17.86
N ARG A 63 10.20 12.37 -16.65
CA ARG A 63 10.22 13.40 -15.59
C ARG A 63 8.84 14.03 -15.34
N THR A 64 7.75 13.31 -15.58
CA THR A 64 6.41 13.79 -15.26
C THR A 64 6.29 13.80 -13.75
N ARG A 65 6.27 15.00 -13.16
CA ARG A 65 6.03 15.21 -11.74
C ARG A 65 4.62 14.73 -11.43
N ILE A 66 4.46 13.92 -10.38
CA ILE A 66 3.15 13.51 -9.89
C ILE A 66 2.74 14.56 -8.85
N PRO A 67 1.84 15.52 -9.16
CA PRO A 67 1.32 16.42 -8.15
C PRO A 67 0.49 15.59 -7.19
N LEU A 68 0.95 15.51 -5.96
CA LEU A 68 0.30 14.75 -4.92
C LEU A 68 -0.76 15.62 -4.25
N ASP A 69 -1.74 16.04 -5.03
CA ASP A 69 -2.84 16.92 -4.57
C ASP A 69 -3.64 16.26 -3.42
N GLU A 70 -3.52 14.94 -3.26
CA GLU A 70 -4.14 14.17 -2.18
C GLU A 70 -3.37 14.22 -0.86
N LEU A 71 -2.04 14.06 -0.88
CA LEU A 71 -1.28 14.29 0.35
C LEU A 71 -1.32 15.78 0.66
N THR A 72 -1.15 16.67 -0.32
CA THR A 72 -1.10 18.14 -0.10
C THR A 72 -2.42 18.76 0.37
N ALA A 73 -3.53 18.01 0.32
CA ALA A 73 -4.81 18.41 0.89
C ALA A 73 -4.98 18.06 2.36
N LEU A 74 -3.99 17.44 3.01
CA LEU A 74 -3.94 17.45 4.47
C LEU A 74 -3.69 18.91 4.93
N PRO A 75 -4.45 19.42 5.90
CA PRO A 75 -4.26 20.77 6.42
C PRO A 75 -2.81 20.96 6.92
N GLU A 76 -2.13 21.98 6.40
CA GLU A 76 -0.91 22.63 6.93
C GLU A 76 0.39 21.84 7.20
N GLN A 77 0.49 20.52 7.05
CA GLN A 77 1.75 19.79 7.34
C GLN A 77 2.42 19.06 6.16
N VAL A 78 1.91 19.19 4.94
CA VAL A 78 2.42 18.45 3.74
C VAL A 78 3.53 19.20 3.01
N ALA A 79 4.06 20.25 3.62
CA ALA A 79 5.36 20.77 3.25
C ALA A 79 6.51 19.89 3.77
N GLN A 80 6.22 18.84 4.55
CA GLN A 80 7.23 17.99 5.19
C GLN A 80 7.83 16.98 4.20
N SER A 81 9.15 16.85 4.25
CA SER A 81 9.87 15.75 3.60
C SER A 81 9.61 14.43 4.32
N GLY A 82 9.79 13.33 3.60
CA GLY A 82 9.51 12.00 4.12
C GLY A 82 9.99 10.90 3.19
N VAL A 83 9.54 9.68 3.44
CA VAL A 83 9.79 8.51 2.60
C VAL A 83 8.47 7.91 2.16
N LEU A 84 8.34 7.67 0.85
CA LEU A 84 7.25 6.93 0.25
C LEU A 84 7.71 5.49 -0.04
N ILE A 85 6.97 4.52 0.46
CA ILE A 85 7.22 3.09 0.29
C ILE A 85 6.04 2.49 -0.46
N GLY A 86 6.28 2.05 -1.69
CA GLY A 86 5.27 1.37 -2.50
C GLY A 86 5.36 -0.14 -2.33
N VAL A 87 4.21 -0.81 -2.17
CA VAL A 87 4.10 -2.27 -2.07
C VAL A 87 3.13 -2.77 -3.13
N TYR A 88 3.65 -3.46 -4.14
CA TYR A 88 2.85 -4.10 -5.18
C TYR A 88 2.36 -5.46 -4.73
N MET A 89 1.05 -5.63 -4.74
CA MET A 89 0.32 -6.82 -4.34
C MET A 89 0.13 -7.68 -5.58
N THR A 90 0.78 -8.85 -5.60
CA THR A 90 0.60 -9.79 -6.71
C THR A 90 -0.76 -10.45 -6.61
N GLU A 91 -1.18 -11.14 -7.67
CA GLU A 91 -2.42 -11.93 -7.71
C GLU A 91 -2.43 -13.05 -6.64
N THR A 92 -1.26 -13.38 -6.10
CA THR A 92 -1.08 -14.35 -5.01
C THR A 92 -0.96 -13.73 -3.62
N SER A 93 -0.79 -12.41 -3.50
CA SER A 93 -0.74 -11.71 -2.21
C SER A 93 -2.11 -11.65 -1.53
N VAL A 94 -2.12 -11.42 -0.22
CA VAL A 94 -3.35 -11.10 0.51
C VAL A 94 -3.72 -9.65 0.25
N HIS A 95 -4.94 -9.38 -0.22
CA HIS A 95 -5.35 -8.03 -0.62
C HIS A 95 -6.01 -7.19 0.48
N ARG A 96 -5.88 -7.64 1.73
CA ARG A 96 -6.38 -6.94 2.90
C ARG A 96 -5.32 -6.00 3.41
N ASN A 97 -5.66 -4.71 3.45
CA ASN A 97 -4.73 -3.67 3.86
C ASN A 97 -4.87 -3.38 5.34
N ARG A 98 -3.72 -3.13 5.98
CA ARG A 98 -3.60 -2.97 7.44
C ARG A 98 -2.97 -1.64 7.79
N ALA A 99 -3.32 -1.10 8.95
CA ALA A 99 -2.79 0.17 9.42
C ALA A 99 -1.29 0.02 9.76
N PRO A 100 -0.39 0.84 9.18
CA PRO A 100 1.06 0.72 9.43
C PRO A 100 1.45 1.20 10.83
N VAL A 101 0.62 2.06 11.45
CA VAL A 101 0.78 2.64 12.78
C VAL A 101 -0.57 2.64 13.49
N ALA A 102 -0.55 2.75 14.82
CA ALA A 102 -1.75 3.08 15.58
C ALA A 102 -2.02 4.60 15.47
N GLY A 103 -3.29 4.99 15.42
CA GLY A 103 -3.67 6.39 15.33
C GLY A 103 -5.13 6.63 15.00
N GLU A 104 -5.50 7.90 14.97
CA GLU A 104 -6.82 8.37 14.54
C GLU A 104 -6.82 8.64 13.04
N VAL A 105 -7.83 8.15 12.33
CA VAL A 105 -8.07 8.51 10.93
C VAL A 105 -8.50 9.97 10.88
N VAL A 106 -7.71 10.82 10.24
CA VAL A 106 -8.00 12.27 10.13
C VAL A 106 -8.32 12.71 8.71
N LEU A 107 -8.04 11.85 7.72
CA LEU A 107 -8.39 12.06 6.33
C LEU A 107 -8.85 10.74 5.75
N ARG A 108 -9.91 10.82 4.95
CA ARG A 108 -10.26 9.82 3.95
C ARG A 108 -10.59 10.55 2.65
N ARG A 109 -9.83 10.28 1.60
CA ARG A 109 -10.02 10.90 0.29
C ARG A 109 -10.02 9.84 -0.79
N HIS A 110 -11.10 9.79 -1.56
CA HIS A 110 -11.24 8.94 -2.73
C HIS A 110 -11.08 9.80 -3.98
N ARG A 111 -10.19 9.37 -4.87
CA ARG A 111 -9.98 9.97 -6.19
C ARG A 111 -10.32 8.95 -7.26
N GLN A 112 -11.20 9.33 -8.16
CA GLN A 112 -11.54 8.53 -9.33
C GLN A 112 -10.37 8.45 -10.30
N ALA A 113 -10.40 7.44 -11.18
CA ALA A 113 -9.46 7.38 -12.29
C ALA A 113 -9.59 8.63 -13.18
N ALA A 114 -8.50 9.07 -13.80
CA ALA A 114 -8.50 10.24 -14.68
C ALA A 114 -9.36 10.03 -15.94
N ASP A 115 -9.35 8.81 -16.48
CA ASP A 115 -10.23 8.34 -17.55
C ASP A 115 -10.59 6.88 -17.28
N THR A 116 -9.58 6.00 -17.35
CA THR A 116 -9.70 4.59 -16.97
C THR A 116 -8.47 4.15 -16.18
N ASN A 117 -8.62 3.10 -15.36
CA ASN A 117 -7.48 2.51 -14.66
C ASN A 117 -6.49 1.89 -15.67
N ARG A 118 -5.21 2.18 -15.48
CA ARG A 118 -4.07 1.59 -16.19
C ARG A 118 -3.68 0.27 -15.55
N SER A 119 -3.15 -0.62 -16.38
CA SER A 119 -2.79 -1.98 -15.98
C SER A 119 -1.44 -1.99 -15.27
N LEU A 120 -1.37 -2.66 -14.12
CA LEU A 120 -0.15 -2.99 -13.39
C LEU A 120 0.39 -4.38 -13.80
N ALA A 121 -0.19 -5.07 -14.78
CA ALA A 121 0.24 -6.43 -15.18
C ALA A 121 1.73 -6.52 -15.60
N ARG A 122 2.34 -5.41 -16.00
CA ARG A 122 3.76 -5.35 -16.30
C ARG A 122 4.64 -5.52 -15.06
N MET A 123 4.15 -5.16 -13.87
CA MET A 123 4.80 -5.44 -12.60
C MET A 123 4.92 -6.96 -12.39
N THR A 124 3.82 -7.71 -12.56
CA THR A 124 3.84 -9.18 -12.53
C THR A 124 4.79 -9.76 -13.57
N ALA A 125 4.74 -9.27 -14.81
CA ALA A 125 5.65 -9.74 -15.86
C ALA A 125 7.13 -9.50 -15.51
N ASN A 126 7.46 -8.35 -14.92
CA ASN A 126 8.82 -8.06 -14.47
C ASN A 126 9.26 -9.04 -13.37
N LEU A 127 8.43 -9.26 -12.35
CA LEU A 127 8.72 -10.20 -11.26
C LEU A 127 8.94 -11.63 -11.77
N VAL A 128 8.10 -12.11 -12.69
CA VAL A 128 8.23 -13.45 -13.32
C VAL A 128 9.54 -13.57 -14.11
N LEU A 129 9.97 -12.48 -14.76
CA LEU A 129 11.22 -12.44 -15.51
C LEU A 129 12.46 -12.19 -14.62
N GLY A 130 12.31 -12.19 -13.29
CA GLY A 130 13.40 -11.88 -12.35
C GLY A 130 13.91 -10.44 -12.46
N ARG A 131 13.11 -9.55 -13.06
CA ARG A 131 13.42 -8.13 -13.20
C ARG A 131 12.87 -7.38 -12.00
N MET A 132 13.58 -6.34 -11.60
CA MET A 132 13.05 -5.43 -10.59
C MET A 132 11.72 -4.83 -11.07
N PRO A 133 10.73 -4.68 -10.17
CA PRO A 133 9.40 -4.23 -10.55
C PRO A 133 9.35 -2.77 -11.03
N TYR A 134 10.40 -1.96 -10.86
CA TYR A 134 10.39 -0.57 -11.34
C TYR A 134 10.07 -0.48 -12.83
N GLU A 135 8.95 0.14 -13.16
CA GLU A 135 8.56 0.33 -14.53
C GLU A 135 8.99 1.70 -15.05
N THR A 136 9.47 1.68 -16.28
CA THR A 136 9.48 2.86 -17.14
C THR A 136 8.03 3.08 -17.61
N GLY A 137 7.29 4.01 -16.99
CA GLY A 137 5.90 4.32 -17.34
C GLY A 137 4.92 4.05 -16.19
N CYS A 138 5.06 4.78 -15.07
CA CYS A 138 4.23 4.63 -13.87
C CYS A 138 2.96 5.48 -13.91
N ASP A 139 2.33 5.62 -15.09
CA ASP A 139 1.17 6.49 -15.26
C ASP A 139 0.01 6.04 -14.35
N TYR A 140 -0.04 4.74 -14.00
CA TYR A 140 -1.00 4.19 -13.02
C TYR A 140 -0.94 4.86 -11.65
N LEU A 141 0.23 5.35 -11.21
CA LEU A 141 0.36 6.06 -9.93
C LEU A 141 -0.41 7.37 -9.93
N VAL A 142 -0.68 7.97 -11.11
CA VAL A 142 -1.36 9.27 -11.26
C VAL A 142 -2.76 9.11 -11.82
N GLU A 143 -2.95 8.18 -12.75
CA GLU A 143 -4.19 8.05 -13.51
C GLU A 143 -5.19 7.11 -12.84
N ASN A 144 -4.74 6.14 -12.05
CA ASN A 144 -5.67 5.17 -11.46
C ASN A 144 -6.48 5.80 -10.33
N GLU A 145 -7.61 5.15 -10.05
CA GLU A 145 -8.41 5.34 -8.86
C GLU A 145 -7.55 5.09 -7.62
N ARG A 146 -7.67 5.99 -6.64
CA ARG A 146 -6.94 5.93 -5.38
C ARG A 146 -7.84 6.22 -4.21
N LEU A 147 -7.60 5.51 -3.12
CA LEU A 147 -8.18 5.84 -1.82
C LEU A 147 -7.04 6.06 -0.84
N THR A 148 -6.97 7.27 -0.31
CA THR A 148 -5.95 7.68 0.66
C THR A 148 -6.61 7.88 2.02
N ILE A 149 -6.03 7.25 3.04
CA ILE A 149 -6.31 7.58 4.44
C ILE A 149 -5.07 8.20 5.08
N ALA A 150 -5.26 9.10 6.05
CA ALA A 150 -4.17 9.59 6.90
C ALA A 150 -4.48 9.29 8.37
N LEU A 151 -3.48 8.76 9.05
CA LEU A 151 -3.49 8.40 10.46
C LEU A 151 -2.64 9.42 11.23
N ARG A 152 -3.24 10.06 12.22
CA ARG A 152 -2.53 10.86 13.20
C ARG A 152 -2.13 9.96 14.36
N THR A 153 -0.83 9.77 14.55
CA THR A 153 -0.30 9.03 15.70
C THR A 153 -0.52 9.83 16.98
N ASP A 154 -0.44 9.17 18.15
CA ASP A 154 -0.55 9.86 19.44
C ASP A 154 0.59 10.89 19.66
N ALA A 155 1.72 10.72 18.98
CA ALA A 155 2.81 11.69 18.95
C ALA A 155 2.57 12.87 17.98
N GLY A 156 1.40 12.91 17.30
CA GLY A 156 0.99 13.98 16.40
C GLY A 156 1.50 13.89 14.96
N HIS A 157 2.27 12.84 14.62
CA HIS A 157 2.76 12.63 13.26
C HIS A 157 1.63 12.13 12.34
N LEU A 158 1.65 12.58 11.08
CA LEU A 158 0.73 12.13 10.04
C LEU A 158 1.39 11.08 9.16
N VAL A 159 0.89 9.85 9.24
CA VAL A 159 1.24 8.74 8.33
C VAL A 159 0.09 8.55 7.37
N SER A 160 0.35 8.39 6.08
CA SER A 160 -0.72 8.13 5.12
C SER A 160 -0.52 6.81 4.39
N VAL A 161 -1.65 6.22 4.02
CA VAL A 161 -1.70 4.99 3.24
C VAL A 161 -2.61 5.22 2.05
N THR A 162 -2.10 4.94 0.86
CA THR A 162 -2.82 5.12 -0.40
C THR A 162 -2.97 3.78 -1.10
N GLN A 163 -4.20 3.33 -1.22
CA GLN A 163 -4.58 2.19 -2.04
C GLN A 163 -4.71 2.65 -3.50
N ILE A 164 -4.08 1.95 -4.43
CA ILE A 164 -4.07 2.28 -5.87
C ILE A 164 -4.68 1.11 -6.63
N ALA A 165 -5.81 1.34 -7.30
CA ALA A 165 -6.50 0.34 -8.09
C ALA A 165 -5.68 -0.09 -9.31
N ASP A 166 -6.07 -1.21 -9.94
CA ASP A 166 -5.59 -1.68 -11.23
C ASP A 166 -6.68 -1.55 -12.30
N LYS A 167 -6.32 -1.72 -13.58
CA LYS A 167 -7.22 -1.62 -14.74
C LYS A 167 -8.56 -2.34 -14.56
N TRP A 168 -8.53 -3.50 -13.93
CA TRP A 168 -9.69 -4.39 -13.80
C TRP A 168 -10.43 -4.24 -12.46
N ILE A 169 -10.13 -3.18 -11.72
CA ILE A 169 -10.70 -2.89 -10.41
C ILE A 169 -11.54 -1.63 -10.52
N ASP A 170 -12.78 -1.70 -10.04
CA ASP A 170 -13.75 -0.60 -9.98
C ASP A 170 -14.20 -0.29 -8.55
N ARG A 171 -13.52 -0.89 -7.55
CA ARG A 171 -13.87 -0.69 -6.14
C ARG A 171 -12.70 -0.94 -5.20
N ILE A 172 -12.05 0.14 -4.75
CA ILE A 172 -11.28 0.14 -3.51
C ILE A 172 -12.25 0.21 -2.33
N VAL A 173 -12.04 -0.63 -1.31
CA VAL A 173 -12.85 -0.62 -0.08
C VAL A 173 -11.95 -0.24 1.09
N ALA A 174 -12.37 0.78 1.85
CA ALA A 174 -11.83 1.13 3.15
C ALA A 174 -13.01 1.41 4.08
N ASP A 175 -13.16 0.57 5.10
CA ASP A 175 -14.27 0.57 6.04
C ASP A 175 -13.92 1.40 7.29
N VAL A 176 -13.46 2.63 7.05
CA VAL A 176 -13.09 3.61 8.09
C VAL A 176 -13.49 5.01 7.65
N GLU A 177 -13.79 5.88 8.60
CA GLU A 177 -14.10 7.29 8.39
C GLU A 177 -13.25 8.19 9.31
N PRO A 178 -13.09 9.49 8.99
CA PRO A 178 -12.41 10.42 9.89
C PRO A 178 -13.03 10.42 11.30
N GLY A 179 -12.19 10.33 12.33
CA GLY A 179 -12.56 10.16 13.73
C GLY A 179 -12.43 8.73 14.25
N ASP A 180 -12.35 7.72 13.37
CA ASP A 180 -12.11 6.33 13.78
C ASP A 180 -10.68 6.15 14.31
N ARG A 181 -10.49 5.27 15.29
CA ARG A 181 -9.16 4.87 15.78
C ARG A 181 -8.80 3.48 15.29
N LEU A 182 -7.58 3.34 14.79
CA LEU A 182 -7.01 2.07 14.35
C LEU A 182 -5.80 1.71 15.21
N GLU A 183 -5.72 0.44 15.59
CA GLU A 183 -4.51 -0.16 16.14
C GLU A 183 -3.53 -0.50 15.03
N ARG A 184 -2.22 -0.53 15.35
CA ARG A 184 -1.21 -0.96 14.39
C ARG A 184 -1.49 -2.40 13.94
N GLY A 185 -1.50 -2.63 12.63
CA GLY A 185 -1.79 -3.93 12.04
C GLY A 185 -3.28 -4.25 11.94
N ALA A 186 -4.19 -3.40 12.44
CA ALA A 186 -5.62 -3.56 12.24
C ALA A 186 -5.97 -3.49 10.75
N GLN A 187 -6.84 -4.38 10.28
CA GLN A 187 -7.36 -4.31 8.91
C GLN A 187 -8.30 -3.12 8.79
N TYR A 188 -8.09 -2.28 7.77
CA TYR A 188 -8.98 -1.15 7.48
C TYR A 188 -9.62 -1.24 6.09
N GLY A 189 -9.07 -2.06 5.19
CA GLY A 189 -9.49 -2.05 3.80
C GLY A 189 -9.16 -3.31 3.02
N LEU A 190 -9.65 -3.36 1.79
CA LEU A 190 -9.51 -4.44 0.83
C LEU A 190 -9.47 -3.87 -0.59
N ILE A 191 -8.55 -4.39 -1.41
CA ILE A 191 -8.54 -4.15 -2.86
C ILE A 191 -8.89 -5.47 -3.57
N ARG A 192 -9.89 -5.48 -4.46
CA ARG A 192 -10.49 -6.73 -4.95
C ARG A 192 -9.71 -7.45 -6.06
N PHE A 193 -8.59 -6.89 -6.53
CA PHE A 193 -7.69 -7.50 -7.53
C PHE A 193 -6.28 -6.88 -7.42
N GLY A 194 -5.27 -7.48 -8.07
CA GLY A 194 -3.86 -7.04 -8.03
C GLY A 194 -3.70 -5.53 -8.05
N SER A 195 -2.96 -4.97 -7.10
CA SER A 195 -3.00 -3.53 -6.81
C SER A 195 -1.73 -3.07 -6.13
N GLN A 196 -1.60 -1.78 -5.86
CA GLN A 196 -0.50 -1.25 -5.08
C GLN A 196 -1.02 -0.54 -3.82
N CYS A 197 -0.23 -0.62 -2.75
CA CYS A 197 -0.46 0.15 -1.53
C CYS A 197 0.80 0.95 -1.20
N ASP A 198 0.65 2.27 -1.11
CA ASP A 198 1.73 3.18 -0.78
C ASP A 198 1.62 3.61 0.68
N VAL A 199 2.73 3.68 1.38
CA VAL A 199 2.84 4.25 2.73
C VAL A 199 3.78 5.44 2.69
N PHE A 200 3.29 6.61 3.08
CA PHE A 200 4.13 7.79 3.28
C PHE A 200 4.40 8.00 4.77
N LEU A 201 5.67 8.15 5.10
CA LEU A 201 6.17 8.39 6.44
C LEU A 201 6.90 9.75 6.46
N PRO A 202 6.57 10.67 7.38
CA PRO A 202 7.27 11.96 7.49
C PRO A 202 8.65 11.77 8.13
N ASP A 203 9.66 12.52 7.71
CA ASP A 203 11.04 12.38 8.21
C ASP A 203 11.13 12.53 9.73
N ALA A 204 10.32 13.44 10.30
CA ALA A 204 10.26 13.65 11.75
C ALA A 204 9.90 12.38 12.54
N LEU A 205 9.15 11.47 11.93
CA LEU A 205 8.78 10.19 12.53
C LEU A 205 9.88 9.15 12.36
N ILE A 206 10.67 9.17 11.28
CA ILE A 206 11.52 8.05 10.87
C ILE A 206 12.87 8.06 11.60
N ARG A 207 13.18 6.97 12.30
CA ARG A 207 14.53 6.65 12.78
C ARG A 207 15.34 5.90 11.74
N ARG A 208 14.72 4.90 11.11
CA ARG A 208 15.35 4.02 10.13
C ARG A 208 14.31 3.36 9.22
N VAL A 209 14.62 3.24 7.93
CA VAL A 209 13.86 2.40 6.99
C VAL A 209 14.49 1.00 6.95
N ASN A 210 13.67 -0.04 7.05
CA ASN A 210 14.08 -1.43 7.25
C ASN A 210 13.87 -2.32 6.02
N VAL A 211 13.36 -1.77 4.92
CA VAL A 211 13.07 -2.51 3.69
C VAL A 211 13.76 -1.92 2.48
N SER A 212 13.98 -2.78 1.50
CA SER A 212 14.57 -2.42 0.20
C SER A 212 13.66 -2.90 -0.93
N PRO A 213 13.67 -2.22 -2.09
CA PRO A 213 12.91 -2.68 -3.25
C PRO A 213 13.26 -4.10 -3.70
N GLY A 214 12.26 -4.83 -4.16
CA GLY A 214 12.34 -6.27 -4.47
C GLY A 214 12.13 -7.19 -3.26
N GLN A 215 12.11 -6.67 -2.03
CA GLN A 215 11.79 -7.44 -0.84
C GLN A 215 10.30 -7.75 -0.78
N TYR A 216 9.94 -9.00 -0.45
CA TYR A 216 8.56 -9.34 -0.12
C TYR A 216 8.25 -8.98 1.34
N VAL A 217 7.11 -8.34 1.58
CA VAL A 217 6.63 -7.88 2.88
C VAL A 217 5.22 -8.41 3.14
N TYR A 218 4.86 -8.53 4.41
CA TYR A 218 3.56 -9.00 4.88
C TYR A 218 2.83 -7.90 5.67
N ALA A 219 1.57 -7.65 5.33
CA ALA A 219 0.71 -6.65 5.95
C ALA A 219 0.57 -6.92 7.45
N GLY A 220 0.80 -5.88 8.25
CA GLY A 220 0.72 -5.96 9.72
C GLY A 220 1.89 -6.68 10.39
N GLU A 221 2.79 -7.34 9.66
CA GLU A 221 3.84 -8.19 10.24
C GLU A 221 5.25 -7.68 9.94
N THR A 222 5.55 -7.32 8.69
CA THR A 222 6.88 -6.87 8.33
C THR A 222 7.10 -5.43 8.79
N VAL A 223 8.15 -5.21 9.59
CA VAL A 223 8.56 -3.86 10.01
C VAL A 223 9.21 -3.15 8.83
N ILE A 224 8.53 -2.15 8.26
CA ILE A 224 9.04 -1.38 7.11
C ILE A 224 9.92 -0.20 7.55
N ALA A 225 9.70 0.31 8.76
CA ALA A 225 10.49 1.38 9.36
C ALA A 225 10.40 1.35 10.89
N GLU A 226 11.35 2.01 11.52
CA GLU A 226 11.40 2.29 12.96
C GLU A 226 11.24 3.80 13.17
N ALA A 227 10.51 4.17 14.22
CA ALA A 227 10.14 5.54 14.54
C ALA A 227 11.03 6.16 15.64
N ASN A 228 11.12 7.49 15.65
CA ASN A 228 11.74 8.29 16.71
C ASN A 228 10.77 8.49 17.89
N ILE A 229 10.21 7.40 18.43
CA ILE A 229 9.41 7.46 19.64
C ILE A 229 10.32 7.04 20.80
N PRO A 230 10.34 7.76 21.95
CA PRO A 230 11.07 7.30 23.12
C PRO A 230 10.56 5.91 23.47
N THR A 231 11.43 4.91 23.36
CA THR A 231 11.12 3.57 23.87
C THR A 231 10.85 3.73 25.36
N GLN A 232 9.59 3.54 25.78
CA GLN A 232 9.32 3.22 27.17
C GLN A 232 10.18 1.99 27.49
N PRO A 233 11.07 2.03 28.49
CA PRO A 233 11.87 0.87 28.83
C PRO A 233 10.92 -0.28 29.14
N SER A 234 11.15 -1.44 28.51
CA SER A 234 10.45 -2.68 28.87
C SER A 234 10.56 -2.87 30.38
N ALA A 235 9.41 -2.93 31.05
CA ALA A 235 9.32 -3.18 32.48
C ALA A 235 9.90 -4.55 32.86
#